data_AF-A0A328FC52-F1
#
_entry.id   AF-A0A328FC52-F1
#
_cell.length_a   1.000
_cell.length_b   1.000
_cell.length_c   1.000
_cell.angle_alpha   90.00
_cell.angle_beta   90.00
_cell.angle_gamma   90.00
#
_symmetry.space_group_name_H-M   'P 1'
#
loop_
_entity.id
_entity.type
_entity.pdbx_description
1 polymer ?
#
loop_
_entity_poly.entity_id
_entity_poly.type
_entity_poly.pdbx_seq_one_letter_code
_entity_poly.pdbx_strand_id
1 'polypeptide(L)'
;MHLKNRQWDNLNIFCYIDLMVEWCKHFNVKIWSYYLMPNHTHLIAVSARSDGLVSGIGEAHIRYARMVNVHGGFAAVKRGAYFVHHRVYTHKYQEKL
;
A
#
# COMPACT_ATOMS: atom_id res chain seq x y z
N MET A 1 -26.70 6.84 -5.03
CA MET A 1 -25.27 6.51 -4.94
C MET A 1 -25.09 5.42 -3.87
N HIS A 2 -25.28 4.14 -4.24
CA HIS A 2 -25.09 3.00 -3.33
C HIS A 2 -23.63 2.55 -3.42
N LEU A 3 -22.80 3.01 -2.49
CA LEU A 3 -21.49 2.39 -2.25
C LEU A 3 -21.78 1.00 -1.68
N LYS A 4 -21.73 -0.03 -2.53
CA LYS A 4 -21.70 -1.41 -2.05
C LYS A 4 -20.46 -1.53 -1.17
N ASN A 5 -20.66 -1.53 0.15
CA ASN A 5 -19.68 -1.95 1.15
C ASN A 5 -19.31 -3.40 0.84
N ARG A 6 -18.38 -3.59 -0.10
CA ARG A 6 -17.84 -4.90 -0.43
C ARG A 6 -16.76 -5.19 0.58
N GLN A 7 -17.13 -6.08 1.48
CA GLN A 7 -16.39 -6.52 2.65
C GLN A 7 -15.08 -7.15 2.21
N TRP A 8 -13.97 -6.68 2.75
CA TRP A 8 -12.73 -7.45 2.74
C TRP A 8 -13.00 -8.70 3.58
N ASP A 9 -12.77 -9.87 3.04
CA ASP A 9 -12.62 -11.04 3.90
C ASP A 9 -11.29 -10.91 4.65
N ASN A 10 -11.17 -11.55 5.81
CA ASN A 10 -9.95 -11.48 6.62
C ASN A 10 -8.73 -12.00 5.84
N LEU A 11 -8.95 -12.92 4.89
CA LEU A 11 -7.92 -13.48 4.03
C LEU A 11 -7.27 -12.42 3.12
N ASN A 12 -8.06 -11.52 2.51
CA ASN A 12 -7.54 -10.43 1.69
C ASN A 12 -6.71 -9.41 2.50
N ILE A 13 -7.09 -9.16 3.77
CA ILE A 13 -6.36 -8.22 4.63
C ILE A 13 -4.97 -8.77 4.96
N PHE A 14 -4.86 -10.04 5.35
CA PHE A 14 -3.56 -10.63 5.66
C PHE A 14 -2.65 -10.69 4.44
N CYS A 15 -3.16 -11.08 3.27
CA CYS A 15 -2.36 -11.06 2.04
C CYS A 15 -1.86 -9.65 1.68
N TYR A 16 -2.68 -8.62 1.90
CA TYR A 16 -2.24 -7.24 1.68
C TYR A 16 -1.12 -6.84 2.66
N ILE A 17 -1.25 -7.17 3.94
CA ILE A 17 -0.21 -6.89 4.95
C ILE A 17 1.08 -7.63 4.61
N ASP A 18 1.02 -8.90 4.21
CA ASP A 18 2.20 -9.69 3.85
C ASP A 18 2.96 -9.08 2.67
N LEU A 19 2.24 -8.65 1.63
CA LEU A 19 2.83 -7.93 0.50
C LEU A 19 3.45 -6.60 0.94
N MET A 20 2.77 -5.83 1.80
CA MET A 20 3.34 -4.59 2.33
C MET A 20 4.63 -4.86 3.11
N VAL A 21 4.68 -5.90 3.96
CA VAL A 21 5.86 -6.29 4.72
C VAL A 21 7.01 -6.68 3.80
N GLU A 22 6.75 -7.55 2.82
CA GLU A 22 7.76 -8.03 1.88
C GLU A 22 8.39 -6.88 1.09
N TRP A 23 7.56 -6.06 0.44
CA TRP A 23 8.03 -5.05 -0.49
C TRP A 23 8.55 -3.80 0.21
N CYS A 24 7.97 -3.40 1.35
CA CYS A 24 8.56 -2.34 2.15
C CYS A 24 9.93 -2.75 2.72
N LYS A 25 10.10 -4.02 3.14
CA LYS A 25 11.40 -4.52 3.59
C LYS A 25 12.43 -4.50 2.47
N HIS A 26 12.06 -4.97 1.27
CA HIS A 26 12.95 -4.97 0.10
C HIS A 26 13.46 -3.57 -0.27
N PHE A 27 12.61 -2.55 -0.14
CA PHE A 27 12.95 -1.16 -0.48
C PHE A 27 13.37 -0.27 0.70
N ASN A 28 13.59 -0.85 1.88
CA ASN A 28 13.96 -0.14 3.11
C ASN A 28 12.98 0.99 3.47
N VAL A 29 11.69 0.68 3.36
CA VAL A 29 10.58 1.52 3.81
C VAL A 29 10.14 1.04 5.19
N LYS A 30 10.09 1.95 6.15
CA LYS A 30 9.53 1.71 7.48
C LYS A 30 8.11 2.25 7.52
N ILE A 31 7.15 1.41 7.89
CA ILE A 31 5.76 1.84 8.17
C ILE A 31 5.67 2.11 9.67
N TRP A 32 5.29 3.33 10.04
CA TRP A 32 5.10 3.73 11.44
C TRP A 32 3.67 3.52 11.90
N SER A 33 2.70 3.74 11.01
CA SER A 33 1.30 3.45 11.29
C SER A 33 0.53 3.20 10.00
N TYR A 34 -0.59 2.48 10.13
CA TYR A 34 -1.50 2.20 9.03
C TYR A 34 -2.95 2.18 9.52
N TYR A 35 -3.87 2.53 8.62
CA TYR A 35 -5.31 2.36 8.82
C TYR A 35 -5.92 1.72 7.57
N LEU A 36 -6.49 0.52 7.73
CA LEU A 36 -7.05 -0.27 6.64
C LEU A 36 -8.58 -0.07 6.61
N MET A 37 -9.10 0.42 5.49
CA MET A 37 -10.53 0.50 5.24
C MET A 37 -10.94 -0.39 4.05
N PRO A 38 -12.21 -0.78 3.96
CA PRO A 38 -12.68 -1.60 2.85
C PRO A 38 -12.52 -1.00 1.44
N ASN A 39 -12.25 0.30 1.34
CA ASN A 39 -12.13 1.01 0.07
C ASN A 39 -10.78 1.72 -0.13
N HIS A 40 -9.99 1.94 0.93
CA HIS A 40 -8.69 2.59 0.85
C HIS A 40 -7.83 2.28 2.07
N THR A 41 -6.54 2.64 2.02
CA THR A 41 -5.60 2.48 3.14
C THR A 41 -4.81 3.76 3.32
N HIS A 42 -4.62 4.18 4.58
CA HIS A 42 -3.71 5.25 4.96
C HIS A 42 -2.44 4.66 5.56
N LEU A 43 -1.29 5.20 5.17
CA LEU A 43 0.03 4.78 5.66
C LEU A 43 0.84 6.00 6.09
N ILE A 44 1.49 5.92 7.25
CA ILE A 44 2.61 6.79 7.61
C ILE A 44 3.86 5.96 7.41
N ALA A 45 4.68 6.34 6.43
CA ALA A 45 5.88 5.60 6.06
C ALA A 45 7.05 6.54 5.77
N VAL A 46 8.25 6.06 6.10
CA VAL A 46 9.51 6.74 5.83
C VAL A 46 10.43 5.80 5.05
N SER A 47 11.26 6.36 4.18
CA SER A 47 12.23 5.62 3.39
C SER A 47 13.59 6.29 3.50
N ALA A 48 14.65 5.48 3.64
CA ALA A 48 16.03 5.99 3.58
C ALA A 48 16.44 6.37 2.14
N ARG A 49 15.71 5.85 1.14
CA ARG A 49 15.96 6.10 -0.28
C ARG A 49 14.90 7.04 -0.86
N SER A 50 15.31 7.88 -1.81
CA SER A 50 14.41 8.80 -2.51
C SER A 50 13.32 8.09 -3.32
N ASP A 51 13.60 6.89 -3.82
CA ASP A 51 12.67 6.05 -4.60
C ASP A 51 11.89 5.04 -3.75
N GLY A 52 12.31 4.77 -2.51
CA GLY A 52 11.85 3.61 -1.75
C GLY A 52 10.35 3.62 -1.46
N LEU A 53 9.75 4.80 -1.19
CA LEU A 53 8.30 4.88 -0.98
C LEU A 53 7.51 4.48 -2.22
N VAL A 54 7.90 5.00 -3.39
CA VAL A 54 7.22 4.72 -4.66
C VAL A 54 7.38 3.24 -5.01
N SER A 55 8.60 2.70 -4.91
CA SER A 55 8.87 1.32 -5.26
C SER A 55 8.26 0.32 -4.26
N GLY A 56 8.46 0.51 -2.95
CA GLY A 56 7.97 -0.42 -1.94
C GLY A 56 6.45 -0.49 -1.86
N ILE A 57 5.79 0.67 -1.78
CA ILE A 57 4.33 0.74 -1.69
C ILE A 57 3.70 0.37 -3.03
N GLY A 58 4.26 0.86 -4.15
CA GLY A 58 3.76 0.58 -5.49
C GLY A 58 3.81 -0.91 -5.85
N GLU A 59 4.91 -1.60 -5.55
CA GLU A 59 5.06 -3.03 -5.84
C GLU A 59 4.10 -3.90 -5.01
N ALA A 60 3.86 -3.56 -3.75
CA ALA A 60 2.87 -4.20 -2.90
C ALA A 60 1.45 -4.03 -3.47
N HIS A 61 1.07 -2.80 -3.81
CA HIS A 61 -0.23 -2.47 -4.39
C HIS A 61 -0.46 -3.17 -5.74
N ILE A 62 0.52 -3.17 -6.64
CA ILE A 62 0.39 -3.82 -7.95
C ILE A 62 0.18 -5.33 -7.80
N ARG A 63 0.92 -5.99 -6.90
CA ARG A 63 0.76 -7.43 -6.66
C ARG A 63 -0.57 -7.76 -6.02
N TYR A 64 -1.00 -6.97 -5.04
CA TYR A 64 -2.30 -7.14 -4.41
C TYR A 64 -3.42 -7.02 -5.45
N ALA A 65 -3.37 -5.98 -6.29
CA ALA A 65 -4.32 -5.83 -7.41
C ALA A 65 -4.33 -7.02 -8.36
N ARG A 66 -3.15 -7.51 -8.75
CA ARG A 66 -3.04 -8.68 -9.63
C ARG A 66 -3.67 -9.91 -8.98
N MET A 67 -3.34 -10.18 -7.71
CA MET A 67 -3.89 -11.30 -6.94
C MET A 67 -5.42 -11.22 -6.88
N VAL A 68 -5.98 -10.07 -6.49
CA VAL A 68 -7.43 -9.88 -6.39
C VAL A 68 -8.11 -9.97 -7.75
N ASN A 69 -7.51 -9.42 -8.81
CA ASN A 69 -8.08 -9.50 -10.17
C ASN A 69 -8.12 -10.95 -10.69
N VAL A 70 -7.08 -11.75 -10.40
CA VAL A 70 -7.01 -13.17 -10.82
C VAL A 70 -8.04 -14.02 -10.07
N HIS A 71 -8.19 -13.82 -8.77
CA HIS A 71 -9.05 -14.68 -7.94
C HIS A 71 -10.50 -14.18 -7.81
N GLY A 72 -10.75 -12.89 -8.04
CA GLY A 72 -12.05 -12.25 -7.81
C GLY A 72 -12.91 -12.02 -9.06
N GLY A 73 -12.42 -12.29 -10.27
CA GLY A 73 -13.15 -11.98 -11.52
C GLY A 73 -13.47 -10.48 -11.71
N PHE A 74 -12.90 -9.60 -10.88
CA PHE A 74 -13.21 -8.19 -10.85
C PHE A 74 -12.36 -7.43 -11.86
N ALA A 75 -13.02 -6.81 -12.85
CA ALA A 75 -12.44 -5.77 -13.69
C ALA A 75 -12.21 -4.43 -12.94
N ALA A 76 -12.01 -4.46 -11.61
CA ALA A 76 -12.04 -3.29 -10.74
C ALA A 76 -10.68 -2.57 -10.65
N VAL A 77 -9.54 -3.26 -10.79
CA VAL A 77 -8.24 -2.59 -10.93
C VAL A 77 -7.92 -2.38 -12.41
N LYS A 78 -8.85 -1.75 -13.14
CA LYS A 78 -8.52 -1.19 -14.45
C LYS A 78 -7.76 0.12 -14.23
N ARG A 79 -6.44 0.06 -14.43
CA ARG A 79 -5.53 1.19 -14.67
C ARG A 79 -5.48 2.25 -13.56
N GLY A 80 -4.47 2.16 -12.69
CA GLY A 80 -3.82 3.35 -12.13
C GLY A 80 -4.56 4.16 -11.05
N ALA A 81 -5.72 3.74 -10.55
CA ALA A 81 -6.40 4.46 -9.47
C ALA A 81 -5.88 4.09 -8.05
N TYR A 82 -4.57 3.93 -7.89
CA TYR A 82 -3.95 4.13 -6.58
C TYR A 82 -3.69 5.63 -6.47
N PHE A 83 -4.67 6.36 -5.95
CA PHE A 83 -4.43 7.73 -5.52
C PHE A 83 -3.54 7.68 -4.28
N VAL A 84 -2.23 7.55 -4.48
CA VAL A 84 -1.28 7.83 -3.43
C VAL A 84 -1.27 9.35 -3.29
N HIS A 85 -2.04 9.88 -2.35
CA HIS A 85 -1.92 11.27 -1.96
C HIS A 85 -0.62 11.42 -1.16
N HIS A 86 0.50 11.38 -1.88
CA HIS A 86 1.83 11.62 -1.38
C HIS A 86 1.95 13.09 -0.98
N ARG A 87 1.63 13.44 0.26
CA ARG A 87 2.40 14.49 0.92
C ARG A 87 3.65 13.82 1.46
N VAL A 88 4.65 13.68 0.60
CA VAL A 88 6.00 13.31 1.02
C VAL A 88 6.55 14.49 1.81
N TYR A 89 6.51 14.41 3.14
CA TYR A 89 7.33 15.28 3.97
C TYR A 89 8.74 14.68 3.99
N THR A 90 9.60 15.10 3.07
CA THR A 90 11.04 14.79 3.13
C THR A 90 11.70 15.67 4.20
N HIS A 91 11.39 15.44 5.48
CA HIS A 91 12.26 15.97 6.53
C HIS A 91 13.48 15.05 6.60
N LYS A 92 14.66 15.60 6.29
CA LYS A 92 15.95 14.98 6.59
C LYS A 92 16.03 14.84 8.12
N TYR A 93 15.58 13.71 8.67
CA TYR A 93 15.85 13.36 10.05
C TYR A 93 17.32 12.93 10.09
N GLN A 94 18.23 13.88 10.36
CA GLN A 94 19.58 13.54 10.78
C GLN A 94 19.49 13.12 12.24
N GLU A 95 19.66 11.83 12.51
CA GLU A 95 20.09 11.38 13.84
C GLU A 95 21.46 12.00 14.08
N LYS A 96 21.49 13.11 14.84
CA LYS A 96 22.71 13.56 15.50
C LYS A 96 22.94 12.58 16.64
N LEU A 97 23.86 11.65 16.43
CA LEU A 97 24.66 11.04 17.49
C LEU A 97 25.97 11.83 17.60
#